data_AF-A0A3M0X055-F1
#
_entry.id   AF-A0A3M0X055-F1
#
_cell.length_a   1.000
_cell.length_b   1.000
_cell.length_c   1.000
_cell.angle_alpha   90.00
_cell.angle_beta   90.00
_cell.angle_gamma   90.00
#
_symmetry.space_group_name_H-M   'P 1'
#
loop_
_entity.id
_entity.type
_entity.pdbx_description
1 polymer ?
#
loop_
_entity_poly.entity_id
_entity_poly.type
_entity_poly.pdbx_seq_one_letter_code
_entity_poly.pdbx_strand_id
1 'polypeptide(L)' 'MTARKKVARAEAKNKEGMTFFENWDLNEAVAAFKEATELSPETAEYYLNLARAYARSGEFDQAMSA' A
#
# COMPACT_ATOMS: atom_id res chain seq x y z
N MET A 1 5.03 -17.63 -11.03
CA MET A 1 3.96 -16.71 -11.49
C MET A 1 4.54 -15.80 -12.57
N THR A 2 3.85 -15.59 -13.68
CA THR A 2 4.28 -14.63 -14.73
C THR A 2 4.20 -13.19 -14.19
N ALA A 3 5.07 -12.28 -14.66
CA ALA A 3 5.12 -10.88 -14.22
C ALA A 3 3.73 -10.20 -14.25
N ARG A 4 2.94 -10.48 -15.28
CA ARG A 4 1.56 -9.98 -15.42
C ARG A 4 0.62 -10.38 -14.27
N LYS A 5 0.81 -11.57 -13.66
CA LYS A 5 0.02 -11.99 -12.49
C LYS A 5 0.43 -11.27 -11.20
N LYS A 6 1.69 -10.82 -11.08
CA LYS A 6 2.15 -10.04 -9.92
C LYS A 6 1.56 -8.63 -9.94
N VAL A 7 1.59 -7.97 -11.10
CA VAL A 7 1.01 -6.62 -11.29
C VAL A 7 -0.48 -6.62 -10.94
N ALA A 8 -1.27 -7.54 -11.49
CA ALA A 8 -2.71 -7.60 -11.18
C ALA A 8 -2.99 -7.88 -9.69
N ARG A 9 -2.13 -8.66 -9.02
CA ARG A 9 -2.23 -8.90 -7.57
C ARG A 9 -1.86 -7.65 -6.77
N ALA A 10 -0.85 -6.89 -7.21
CA ALA A 10 -0.45 -5.63 -6.59
C ALA A 10 -1.58 -4.59 -6.69
N GLU A 11 -2.22 -4.46 -7.85
CA GLU A 11 -3.39 -3.60 -8.05
C GLU A 11 -4.55 -3.97 -7.14
N ALA A 12 -4.82 -5.27 -6.99
CA ALA A 12 -5.86 -5.76 -6.08
C ALA A 12 -5.55 -5.40 -4.62
N LYS A 13 -4.29 -5.56 -4.19
CA LYS A 13 -3.82 -5.19 -2.85
C LYS A 13 -3.88 -3.69 -2.60
N ASN A 14 -3.55 -2.87 -3.58
CA ASN A 14 -3.72 -1.41 -3.48
C ASN A 14 -5.20 -1.02 -3.32
N LYS A 15 -6.11 -1.65 -4.08
CA LYS A 15 -7.56 -1.41 -3.92
C LYS A 15 -8.07 -1.83 -2.54
N GLU A 16 -7.64 -2.99 -2.05
CA GLU A 16 -7.94 -3.47 -0.69
C GLU A 16 -7.45 -2.45 0.36
N GLY A 17 -6.21 -1.98 0.24
CA GLY A 17 -5.66 -0.96 1.13
C GLY A 17 -6.43 0.36 1.10
N MET A 18 -6.91 0.78 -0.07
CA MET A 18 -7.76 1.97 -0.19
C MET A 18 -9.09 1.80 0.57
N THR A 19 -9.73 0.63 0.49
CA THR A 19 -10.96 0.35 1.25
C THR A 19 -10.73 0.45 2.76
N PHE A 20 -9.67 -0.16 3.28
CA PHE A 20 -9.32 -0.04 4.70
C PHE A 20 -9.00 1.41 5.09
N PHE A 21 -8.27 2.12 4.24
CA PHE A 21 -7.89 3.51 4.46
C PHE A 21 -9.10 4.46 4.51
N GLU A 22 -10.10 4.23 3.67
CA GLU A 22 -11.37 4.98 3.66
C GLU A 22 -12.19 4.70 4.92
N ASN A 23 -12.10 3.48 5.46
CA ASN A 23 -12.78 3.06 6.70
C ASN A 23 -12.03 3.44 7.98
N TRP A 24 -10.84 4.05 7.88
CA TRP A 24 -9.96 4.35 9.03
C TRP A 24 -9.33 3.11 9.70
N ASP A 25 -9.36 1.97 9.02
CA ASP A 25 -8.66 0.73 9.41
C ASP A 25 -7.18 0.83 8.98
N LEU A 26 -6.44 1.73 9.63
CA LEU A 26 -5.15 2.20 9.11
C LEU A 26 -4.04 1.14 9.14
N ASN A 27 -4.08 0.20 10.10
CA ASN A 27 -3.09 -0.88 10.17
C ASN A 27 -3.24 -1.86 9.00
N GLU A 28 -4.49 -2.22 8.69
CA GLU A 28 -4.85 -3.08 7.57
C GLU A 28 -4.55 -2.39 6.23
N ALA A 29 -4.79 -1.09 6.13
CA ALA A 29 -4.40 -0.28 4.98
C ALA A 29 -2.89 -0.33 4.74
N VAL A 30 -2.08 -0.09 5.78
CA VAL A 30 -0.61 -0.18 5.72
C VAL A 30 -0.17 -1.57 5.24
N ALA A 31 -0.73 -2.64 5.81
CA ALA A 31 -0.38 -4.02 5.43
C ALA A 31 -0.67 -4.29 3.94
N ALA A 32 -1.85 -3.90 3.46
CA ALA A 32 -2.25 -4.11 2.08
C ALA A 32 -1.41 -3.28 1.09
N PHE A 33 -1.14 -2.01 1.40
CA PHE A 33 -0.26 -1.17 0.56
C PHE A 33 1.18 -1.69 0.54
N LYS A 34 1.70 -2.20 1.65
CA LYS A 34 3.03 -2.81 1.71
C LYS A 34 3.12 -4.08 0.85
N GLU A 35 2.11 -4.93 0.86
CA GLU A 35 2.07 -6.07 -0.08
C GLU A 35 2.06 -5.58 -1.54
N ALA A 36 1.37 -4.48 -1.85
CA ALA A 36 1.35 -3.92 -3.20
C ALA A 36 2.74 -3.43 -3.65
N THR A 37 3.49 -2.76 -2.77
CA THR A 37 4.87 -2.30 -3.07
C THR A 37 5.85 -3.47 -3.21
N GLU A 38 5.70 -4.54 -2.42
CA GLU A 38 6.52 -5.75 -2.55
C GLU A 38 6.25 -6.52 -3.86
N LEU A 39 5.00 -6.49 -4.34
CA LEU A 39 4.59 -7.17 -5.58
C LEU A 39 4.94 -6.37 -6.84
N SER A 40 4.94 -5.04 -6.74
CA SER A 40 5.20 -4.12 -7.85
C SER A 40 6.02 -2.90 -7.36
N PRO A 41 7.33 -3.08 -7.12
CA PRO A 41 8.18 -2.05 -6.53
C PRO A 41 8.48 -0.87 -7.47
N GLU A 42 8.10 -0.97 -8.74
CA GLU A 42 8.22 0.12 -9.72
C GLU A 42 7.02 1.07 -9.73
N THR A 43 5.96 0.79 -8.95
CA THR A 43 4.72 1.56 -8.96
C THR A 43 4.70 2.60 -7.85
N ALA A 44 5.12 3.83 -8.17
CA ALA A 44 5.19 4.96 -7.24
C ALA A 44 3.88 5.27 -6.50
N GLU A 45 2.72 5.02 -7.12
CA GLU A 45 1.40 5.22 -6.50
C GLU A 45 1.23 4.39 -5.22
N TYR A 46 1.76 3.16 -5.17
CA TYR A 46 1.59 2.28 -4.02
C TYR A 46 2.40 2.77 -2.82
N TYR A 47 3.59 3.32 -3.08
CA TYR A 47 4.40 3.97 -2.05
C TYR A 47 3.73 5.24 -1.53
N LEU A 48 3.15 6.07 -2.42
CA LEU A 48 2.37 7.24 -2.01
C LEU A 48 1.20 6.85 -1.10
N ASN A 49 0.46 5.79 -1.43
CA ASN A 49 -0.66 5.33 -0.61
C ASN A 49 -0.19 4.74 0.72
N LEU A 50 0.93 4.01 0.73
CA LEU A 50 1.57 3.51 1.95
C LEU A 50 2.02 4.67 2.86
N ALA A 51 2.70 5.67 2.32
CA ALA A 51 3.13 6.86 3.05
C ALA A 51 1.95 7.63 3.65
N ARG A 52 0.85 7.77 2.90
CA ARG A 52 -0.39 8.38 3.39
C ARG A 52 -1.01 7.59 4.54
N ALA A 53 -0.99 6.25 4.45
CA ALA A 53 -1.50 5.38 5.51
C ALA A 53 -0.67 5.52 6.78
N TYR A 54 0.66 5.46 6.67
CA TYR A 54 1.58 5.71 7.78
C TYR A 54 1.40 7.09 8.41
N ALA A 55 1.27 8.15 7.60
CA ALA A 55 1.06 9.50 8.12
C ALA A 55 -0.26 9.62 8.90
N ARG A 56 -1.31 8.92 8.47
CA ARG A 56 -2.61 8.90 9.15
C ARG A 56 -2.60 8.03 10.40
N SER A 57 -1.80 6.96 10.45
CA SER A 57 -1.63 6.12 11.65
C SER A 57 -0.70 6.77 12.70
N GLY A 58 -0.06 7.89 12.37
CA GLY A 58 0.89 8.60 13.25
C GLY A 58 2.32 8.06 13.15
N GLU A 59 2.59 7.15 12.22
CA GLU A 59 3.89 6.54 11.95
C GLU A 59 4.72 7.41 10.98
N PHE A 60 5.06 8.62 11.41
CA PHE A 60 5.67 9.63 10.53
C PHE A 60 7.05 9.23 9.97
N ASP A 61 7.86 8.50 10.74
CA ASP A 61 9.18 8.04 10.29
C ASP A 61 9.06 7.05 9.14
N GLN A 62 8.12 6.11 9.24
CA GLN A 62 7.77 5.19 8.16
C GLN A 62 7.18 5.94 6.96
N ALA A 63 6.33 6.95 7.18
CA ALA A 63 5.74 7.74 6.11
C ALA A 63 6.79 8.48 5.27
N MET A 64 7.87 8.97 5.88
CA MET A 64 8.98 9.63 5.19
C MET A 64 9.87 8.67 4.41
N SER A 65 9.85 7.39 4.77
CA SER A 65 10.72 6.35 4.20
C SER A 65 10.00 5.46 3.18
N ALA A 66 8.68 5.55 3.08
CA ALA A 66 7.83 4.82 2.14
C ALA A 66 7.85 5.49 0.76
#